data_AF-A0A0C9RC15-F1
#
_entry.id   AF-A0A0C9RC15-F1
#
_cell.length_a   1.000
_cell.length_b   1.000
_cell.length_c   1.000
_cell.angle_alpha   90.00
_cell.angle_beta   90.00
_cell.angle_gamma   90.00
#
_symmetry.space_group_name_H-M   'P 1'
#
loop_
_entity.id
_entity.type
_entity.pdbx_description
1 polymer ?
#
loop_
_entity_poly.entity_id
_entity_poly.type
_entity_poly.pdbx_seq_one_letter_code
_entity_poly.pdbx_strand_id
1 'polypeptide(L)'
;NCFIVCSSGIALLISMKNGNALEDVINCVVRIYVGYMSLFMYSYFGEKMFYQAENSRMTAYGCPWYTMTSDIIKDIQFIIMRNNSFCYLTIGGVLIMNYESFKRLTRVMFSSFSILKLVIE
;
A
#
# COMPACT_ATOMS: atom_id res chain seq x y z
N ASN A 1 -10.23 3.58 1.92
CA ASN A 1 -10.32 2.28 1.20
C ASN A 1 -10.50 1.09 2.10
N CYS A 2 -9.62 0.80 3.08
CA CYS A 2 -9.85 -0.32 4.02
C CYS A 2 -11.21 -0.27 4.72
N PHE A 3 -11.61 0.87 5.28
CA PHE A 3 -12.95 1.02 5.88
C PHE A 3 -14.10 0.74 4.91
N ILE A 4 -13.96 1.16 3.64
CA ILE A 4 -14.97 0.95 2.59
C ILE A 4 -15.07 -0.53 2.23
N VAL A 5 -13.93 -1.22 2.15
CA VAL A 5 -13.89 -2.68 1.89
C VAL A 5 -14.47 -3.45 3.08
N CYS A 6 -14.21 -3.03 4.32
CA CYS A 6 -14.81 -3.64 5.51
C CYS A 6 -16.33 -3.46 5.51
N SER A 7 -16.81 -2.24 5.36
CA SER A 7 -18.25 -1.95 5.42
C SER A 7 -19.03 -2.62 4.29
N SER A 8 -18.47 -2.66 3.07
CA SER A 8 -19.06 -3.41 1.96
C SER A 8 -19.04 -4.92 2.17
N GLY A 9 -18.00 -5.48 2.80
CA GLY A 9 -17.97 -6.89 3.19
C GLY A 9 -19.07 -7.25 4.21
N ILE A 10 -19.31 -6.38 5.19
CA ILE A 10 -20.43 -6.54 6.15
C ILE A 10 -21.78 -6.46 5.43
N ALA A 11 -21.97 -5.46 4.58
CA ALA A 11 -23.21 -5.28 3.83
C ALA A 11 -23.53 -6.50 2.94
N LEU A 12 -22.50 -7.12 2.34
CA LEU A 12 -22.65 -8.32 1.51
C LEU A 12 -23.14 -9.52 2.34
N LEU A 13 -22.59 -9.73 3.54
CA LEU A 13 -23.04 -10.80 4.45
C LEU A 13 -24.51 -10.62 4.88
N ILE A 14 -24.93 -9.39 5.17
CA ILE A 14 -26.32 -9.09 5.54
C ILE A 14 -27.26 -9.32 4.35
N SER A 15 -26.87 -8.89 3.15
CA SER A 15 -27.67 -9.11 1.93
C SER A 15 -27.83 -10.58 1.58
N MET A 16 -26.81 -11.41 1.82
CA MET A 16 -26.92 -12.87 1.67
C MET A 16 -27.92 -13.49 2.65
N LYS A 17 -27.95 -13.02 3.90
CA LYS A 17 -28.85 -13.55 4.94
C LYS A 17 -30.32 -13.17 4.70
N ASN A 18 -30.57 -11.96 4.24
CA ASN A 18 -31.95 -11.49 3.98
C ASN A 18 -32.54 -11.99 2.64
N GLY A 19 -31.75 -12.66 1.79
CA GLY A 19 -32.23 -13.07 0.45
C GLY A 19 -32.51 -11.87 -0.46
N ASN A 20 -31.70 -10.81 -0.35
CA ASN A 20 -31.91 -9.54 -1.05
C ASN A 20 -31.60 -9.61 -2.56
N ALA A 21 -32.08 -8.59 -3.28
CA ALA A 21 -31.98 -8.45 -4.73
C ALA A 21 -30.53 -8.57 -5.26
N LEU A 22 -30.37 -9.28 -6.38
CA LEU A 22 -29.08 -9.53 -7.05
C LEU A 22 -28.28 -8.24 -7.33
N GLU A 23 -28.96 -7.13 -7.60
CA GLU A 23 -28.34 -5.82 -7.86
C GLU A 23 -27.52 -5.30 -6.69
N ASP A 24 -27.98 -5.47 -5.45
CA ASP A 24 -27.27 -5.02 -4.25
C ASP A 24 -26.00 -5.83 -4.00
N VAL A 25 -26.05 -7.14 -4.27
CA VAL A 25 -24.89 -8.03 -4.18
C VAL A 25 -23.85 -7.63 -5.21
N ILE A 26 -24.25 -7.41 -6.46
CA ILE A 26 -23.36 -6.97 -7.55
C ILE A 26 -22.68 -5.64 -7.18
N ASN A 27 -23.44 -4.66 -6.70
CA ASN A 27 -22.91 -3.36 -6.28
C ASN A 27 -21.93 -3.45 -5.10
N CYS A 28 -22.12 -4.39 -4.18
CA CYS A 28 -21.18 -4.63 -3.08
C CYS A 28 -19.88 -5.26 -3.60
N VAL A 29 -19.97 -6.28 -4.48
CA VAL A 29 -18.80 -6.94 -5.07
C VAL A 29 -17.96 -5.96 -5.88
N VAL A 30 -18.59 -5.11 -6.71
CA VAL A 30 -17.88 -4.09 -7.49
C VAL A 30 -17.15 -3.11 -6.58
N ARG A 31 -17.79 -2.65 -5.50
CA ARG A 31 -17.16 -1.74 -4.52
C ARG A 31 -15.95 -2.38 -3.82
N ILE A 32 -16.06 -3.65 -3.44
CA ILE A 32 -14.94 -4.40 -2.85
C ILE A 32 -13.78 -4.47 -3.84
N TYR A 33 -14.06 -4.83 -5.09
CA TYR A 33 -13.04 -4.94 -6.14
C TYR A 33 -12.30 -3.62 -6.39
N VAL A 34 -13.03 -2.51 -6.57
CA VAL A 34 -12.43 -1.18 -6.75
C VAL A 34 -11.60 -0.77 -5.51
N GLY A 35 -12.09 -1.07 -4.32
CA GLY A 35 -11.36 -0.83 -3.07
C GLY A 35 -10.04 -1.60 -2.99
N TYR A 36 -10.02 -2.86 -3.40
CA TYR A 36 -8.78 -3.66 -3.45
C TYR A 36 -7.82 -3.19 -4.53
N MET A 37 -8.33 -2.89 -5.74
CA MET A 37 -7.51 -2.40 -6.84
C MET A 37 -6.81 -1.08 -6.50
N SER A 38 -7.52 -0.17 -5.83
CA SER A 38 -6.91 1.09 -5.37
C SER A 38 -5.82 0.83 -4.31
N LEU A 39 -6.06 -0.03 -3.31
CA LEU A 39 -5.04 -0.41 -2.32
C LEU A 39 -3.81 -1.05 -2.96
N PHE A 40 -4.01 -1.88 -3.98
CA PHE A 40 -2.93 -2.50 -4.73
C PHE A 40 -2.12 -1.45 -5.51
N MET A 41 -2.79 -0.54 -6.23
CA MET A 41 -2.11 0.56 -6.94
C MET A 41 -1.26 1.41 -5.99
N TYR A 42 -1.79 1.82 -4.84
CA TYR A 42 -1.01 2.62 -3.87
C TYR A 42 0.23 1.87 -3.38
N SER A 43 0.10 0.57 -3.10
CA SER A 43 1.23 -0.26 -2.66
C SER A 43 2.27 -0.46 -3.77
N TYR A 44 1.81 -0.63 -5.02
CA TYR A 44 2.67 -0.74 -6.20
C TYR A 44 3.46 0.55 -6.45
N PHE A 45 2.80 1.70 -6.41
CA PHE A 45 3.45 3.00 -6.57
C PHE A 45 4.45 3.28 -5.44
N GLY A 46 4.07 2.96 -4.18
CA GLY A 46 4.97 3.07 -3.04
C GLY A 46 6.26 2.28 -3.23
N GLU A 47 6.13 1.01 -3.65
CA GLU A 47 7.29 0.15 -3.89
C GLU A 47 8.14 0.63 -5.07
N LYS A 48 7.51 1.03 -6.18
CA LYS A 48 8.25 1.51 -7.35
C LYS A 48 9.03 2.79 -7.07
N MET A 49 8.46 3.73 -6.30
CA MET A 49 9.19 4.92 -5.88
C MET A 49 10.36 4.57 -4.96
N PHE A 50 10.15 3.67 -4.00
CA PHE A 50 11.21 3.19 -3.11
C PHE A 50 12.36 2.55 -3.91
N TYR A 51 12.05 1.63 -4.80
CA TYR A 51 13.04 0.96 -5.65
C TYR A 51 13.81 1.94 -6.54
N GLN A 52 13.14 2.92 -7.14
CA GLN A 52 13.81 3.91 -7.97
C GLN A 52 14.77 4.79 -7.16
N ALA A 53 14.36 5.20 -5.96
CA ALA A 53 15.21 5.98 -5.06
C ALA A 53 16.43 5.19 -4.56
N GLU A 54 16.23 3.93 -4.20
CA GLU A 54 17.28 2.97 -3.84
C GLU A 54 18.30 2.85 -4.99
N ASN A 55 17.82 2.67 -6.23
CA ASN A 55 18.66 2.57 -7.41
C ASN A 55 19.44 3.87 -7.69
N SER A 56 18.81 5.03 -7.54
CA SER A 56 19.48 6.33 -7.66
C SER A 56 20.57 6.49 -6.60
N ARG A 57 20.33 6.05 -5.36
CA ARG A 57 21.33 6.03 -4.29
C ARG A 57 22.53 5.14 -4.62
N MET A 58 22.27 3.92 -5.08
CA MET A 58 23.32 2.97 -5.47
C MET A 58 24.17 3.50 -6.62
N THR A 59 23.53 4.13 -7.61
CA THR A 59 24.23 4.75 -8.74
C THR A 59 25.11 5.92 -8.30
N ALA A 60 24.61 6.79 -7.42
CA ALA A 60 25.38 7.89 -6.85
C ALA A 60 26.57 7.40 -6.01
N TYR A 61 26.39 6.31 -5.25
CA TYR A 61 27.45 5.69 -4.46
C TYR A 61 28.53 5.01 -5.33
N GLY A 62 28.14 4.40 -6.45
CA GLY A 62 29.06 3.75 -7.40
C GLY A 62 29.83 4.71 -8.31
N CYS A 63 29.52 6.00 -8.28
CA CYS A 63 30.29 7.03 -8.98
C CYS A 63 31.70 7.16 -8.36
N PRO A 64 32.77 7.44 -9.13
CA PRO A 64 34.11 7.68 -8.57
C PRO A 64 34.20 9.07 -7.89
N TRP A 65 33.38 9.28 -6.86
CA TRP A 65 33.27 10.53 -6.10
C TRP A 65 34.58 10.90 -5.41
N TYR A 66 35.41 9.91 -5.05
CA TYR A 66 36.71 10.11 -4.41
C TYR A 66 37.75 10.83 -5.29
N THR A 67 37.56 10.86 -6.60
CA THR A 67 38.41 11.59 -7.55
C THR A 67 37.87 12.98 -7.93
N MET A 68 36.69 13.38 -7.42
CA MET A 68 36.04 14.63 -7.77
C MET A 68 36.42 15.79 -6.82
N THR A 69 36.11 17.02 -7.24
CA THR A 69 36.32 18.23 -6.42
C THR A 69 35.48 18.19 -5.14
N SER A 70 35.99 18.79 -4.06
CA SER A 70 35.37 18.73 -2.72
C SER A 70 33.91 19.23 -2.66
N ASP A 71 33.52 20.17 -3.52
CA ASP A 71 32.14 20.65 -3.62
C ASP A 71 31.19 19.57 -4.16
N ILE A 72 31.61 18.84 -5.20
CA ILE A 72 30.81 17.76 -5.81
C ILE A 72 30.66 16.58 -4.83
N ILE A 73 31.69 16.29 -4.03
CA ILE A 73 31.64 15.24 -3.00
C ILE A 73 30.55 15.55 -1.97
N LYS A 74 30.47 16.81 -1.51
CA LYS A 74 29.44 17.25 -0.55
C LYS A 74 28.04 17.15 -1.16
N ASP A 75 27.88 17.53 -2.42
CA ASP A 75 26.60 17.44 -3.13
C ASP A 75 26.13 15.98 -3.27
N ILE A 76 27.03 15.07 -3.65
CA ILE A 76 26.73 13.63 -3.75
C ILE A 76 26.33 13.06 -2.38
N GLN A 77 27.06 13.41 -1.32
CA GLN A 77 26.70 13.01 0.04
C GLN A 77 25.31 13.53 0.42
N PHE A 78 24.98 14.78 0.10
CA PHE A 78 23.67 15.36 0.37
C PHE A 78 22.55 14.64 -0.38
N ILE A 79 22.77 14.25 -1.63
CA ILE A 79 21.82 13.48 -2.45
C ILE A 79 21.57 12.10 -1.85
N ILE A 80 22.65 11.40 -1.44
CA ILE A 80 22.55 10.09 -0.79
C ILE A 80 21.78 10.19 0.54
N MET A 81 22.08 11.21 1.35
CA MET A 81 21.43 11.43 2.63
C MET A 81 19.93 11.74 2.46
N ARG A 82 19.58 12.56 1.47
CA ARG A 82 18.19 12.95 1.19
C ARG A 82 17.35 11.77 0.68
N ASN A 83 17.90 10.94 -0.19
CA ASN A 83 17.20 9.76 -0.71
C ASN A 83 16.93 8.71 0.37
N ASN A 84 17.72 8.67 1.45
CA ASN A 84 17.51 7.76 2.58
C ASN A 84 16.31 8.16 3.46
N SER A 85 15.95 9.44 3.50
CA SER A 85 14.92 9.97 4.43
C SER A 85 13.54 10.11 3.79
N PHE A 86 13.43 10.34 2.48
CA PHE A 86 12.18 10.79 1.86
C PHE A 86 11.40 9.73 1.08
N CYS A 87 11.96 8.53 0.88
CA CYS A 87 11.40 7.60 -0.10
C CYS A 87 10.49 6.53 0.49
N TYR A 88 9.86 6.81 1.64
CA TYR A 88 8.83 5.96 2.22
C TYR A 88 7.46 6.64 2.09
N LEU A 89 6.66 6.17 1.13
CA LEU A 89 5.27 6.61 0.99
C LEU A 89 4.50 6.03 2.18
N THR A 90 4.31 6.85 3.21
CA THR A 90 3.76 6.42 4.49
C THR A 90 2.29 6.86 4.59
N ILE A 91 1.38 5.92 4.82
CA ILE A 91 -0.01 6.23 5.21
C ILE A 91 0.03 6.94 6.57
N GLY A 92 -0.27 8.23 6.57
CA GLY A 92 -0.43 9.05 7.78
C GLY A 92 0.78 9.08 8.71
N GLY A 93 1.99 8.74 8.23
CA GLY A 93 3.20 8.63 9.06
C GLY A 93 3.33 7.34 9.89
N VAL A 94 2.41 6.38 9.75
CA VAL A 94 2.37 5.16 10.60
C VAL A 94 2.66 3.87 9.81
N LEU A 95 2.27 3.80 8.53
CA LEU A 95 2.37 2.57 7.73
C LEU A 95 3.04 2.83 6.38
N ILE A 96 4.19 2.21 6.14
CA ILE A 96 4.88 2.26 4.85
C ILE A 96 4.05 1.48 3.82
N MET A 97 3.73 2.10 2.69
CA MET A 97 3.02 1.47 1.57
C MET A 97 3.96 0.58 0.78
N ASN A 98 4.04 -0.69 1.18
CA ASN A 98 4.76 -1.75 0.48
C ASN A 98 3.82 -2.97 0.32
N TYR A 99 4.14 -3.90 -0.58
CA TYR A 99 3.55 -5.22 -0.70
C TYR A 99 3.43 -5.97 0.64
N GLU A 100 4.39 -5.83 1.55
CA GLU A 100 4.29 -6.44 2.87
C GLU A 100 3.09 -5.87 3.67
N SER A 101 2.93 -4.56 3.65
CA SER A 101 1.79 -3.88 4.27
C SER A 101 0.48 -4.25 3.59
N PHE A 102 0.45 -4.36 2.26
CA PHE A 102 -0.72 -4.85 1.53
C PHE A 102 -1.12 -6.27 1.96
N LYS A 103 -0.14 -7.17 2.12
CA LYS A 103 -0.37 -8.54 2.59
C LYS A 103 -0.93 -8.56 4.02
N ARG A 104 -0.36 -7.75 4.92
CA ARG A 104 -0.85 -7.61 6.30
C ARG A 104 -2.27 -7.06 6.34
N LEU A 105 -2.55 -6.00 5.58
CA LEU A 105 -3.89 -5.42 5.48
C LEU A 105 -4.89 -6.46 4.98
N THR A 106 -4.61 -7.11 3.84
CA THR A 106 -5.49 -8.15 3.27
C THR A 106 -5.76 -9.28 4.25
N ARG A 107 -4.73 -9.73 5.00
CA ARG A 107 -4.89 -10.74 6.04
C ARG A 107 -5.86 -10.29 7.14
N VAL A 108 -5.68 -9.08 7.67
CA VAL A 108 -6.56 -8.51 8.70
C VAL A 108 -7.99 -8.39 8.19
N MET A 109 -8.19 -7.89 6.96
CA MET A 109 -9.50 -7.77 6.33
C MET A 109 -10.21 -9.13 6.23
N PHE A 110 -9.50 -10.17 5.79
CA PHE A 110 -10.04 -11.52 5.67
C PHE A 110 -10.33 -12.16 7.03
N SER A 111 -9.45 -11.98 8.02
CA SER A 111 -9.68 -12.41 9.39
C SER A 111 -10.93 -11.77 9.98
N SER A 112 -11.10 -10.46 9.83
CA SER A 112 -12.29 -9.73 10.25
C SER A 112 -13.55 -10.26 9.58
N PHE A 113 -13.51 -10.52 8.27
CA PHE A 113 -14.63 -11.09 7.53
C PHE A 113 -15.01 -12.48 8.04
N SER A 114 -14.01 -13.36 8.29
CA SER A 114 -14.24 -14.71 8.80
C SER A 114 -14.88 -14.69 10.19
N ILE A 115 -14.38 -13.86 11.11
CA ILE A 115 -14.98 -13.68 12.44
C ILE A 115 -16.42 -13.18 12.31
N LEU A 116 -16.65 -12.17 11.48
CA LEU A 116 -17.97 -11.59 11.32
C LEU A 116 -18.96 -12.58 10.71
N LYS A 117 -18.53 -13.40 9.75
CA LYS A 117 -19.33 -14.50 9.18
C LYS A 117 -19.73 -15.49 10.29
N LEU A 118 -18.78 -15.92 11.13
CA LEU A 118 -19.04 -16.84 12.24
C LEU A 118 -20.01 -16.28 13.29
N VAL A 119 -20.04 -14.96 13.51
CA VAL A 119 -20.95 -14.32 14.47
C VAL A 119 -22.37 -14.16 13.91
N ILE A 120 -22.51 -14.07 12.58
CA ILE A 120 -23.80 -13.84 11.90
C ILE A 120 -24.54 -15.15 11.60
N GLU A 121 -23.78 -16.26 11.46
CA GLU A 121 -24.26 -17.65 11.32
C GLU A 121 -24.77 -18.19 12.66
#